data_AF-A0A222F1B4-F1
#
_entry.id   AF-A0A222F1B4-F1
#
_cell.length_a   1.000
_cell.length_b   1.000
_cell.length_c   1.000
_cell.angle_alpha   90.00
_cell.angle_beta   90.00
_cell.angle_gamma   90.00
#
_symmetry.space_group_name_H-M   'P 1'
#
loop_
_entity.id
_entity.type
_entity.pdbx_description
1 polymer ?
#
loop_
_entity_poly.entity_id
_entity_poly.type
_entity_poly.pdbx_seq_one_letter_code
_entity_poly.pdbx_strand_id
1 'polypeptide(L)'
;MDKTLHQNEPAAISCERLTGLLAFLQAAEQLKDTLRSGTTRSGRPESTAEHSWRLALMVLVFEKDLPGLDIPRLLKLCLVHDLGEAISGDVPAPSQTAEDDREERERRDFRSLCATLPQDTASELLALWNEYAAAETAEACLAKAFDKLETMLQHLLMPEGDVIFYEFNLHYGRDRTDWSPLTRQIREIIDGRTSERLGTMDRKLG
;
A
#
# COMPACT_ATOMS: atom_id res chain seq x y z
N MET A 1 -12.07 -30.82 44.21
CA MET A 1 -10.87 -29.98 43.97
C MET A 1 -10.49 -30.21 42.51
N ASP A 2 -10.70 -29.32 41.55
CA ASP A 2 -11.11 -27.92 41.61
C ASP A 2 -11.85 -27.61 40.29
N LYS A 3 -13.06 -27.06 40.40
CA LYS A 3 -13.87 -26.57 39.27
C LYS A 3 -13.65 -25.06 39.22
N THR A 4 -12.62 -24.54 38.55
CA THR A 4 -12.65 -23.16 38.02
C THR A 4 -11.47 -22.88 37.08
N LEU A 5 -11.61 -23.28 35.82
CA LEU A 5 -10.95 -22.63 34.68
C LEU A 5 -12.01 -22.27 33.63
N HIS A 6 -13.15 -21.73 34.05
CA HIS A 6 -13.94 -20.87 33.17
C HIS A 6 -13.46 -19.45 33.41
N GLN A 7 -12.31 -19.15 32.82
CA GLN A 7 -11.84 -17.78 32.66
C GLN A 7 -12.76 -17.12 31.62
N ASN A 8 -13.50 -16.11 32.07
CA ASN A 8 -14.32 -15.15 31.32
C ASN A 8 -14.29 -15.33 29.79
N GLU A 9 -15.25 -16.11 29.26
CA GLU A 9 -15.49 -16.09 27.81
C GLU A 9 -15.86 -14.66 27.40
N PRO A 10 -15.21 -14.09 26.38
CA PRO A 10 -15.57 -12.76 25.89
C PRO A 10 -17.02 -12.79 25.41
N ALA A 11 -17.76 -11.72 25.70
CA ALA A 11 -19.16 -11.61 25.26
C ALA A 11 -19.26 -11.76 23.74
N ALA A 12 -20.30 -12.47 23.29
CA ALA A 12 -20.58 -12.58 21.87
C ALA A 12 -20.83 -11.20 21.25
N ILE A 13 -20.25 -10.96 20.09
CA ILE A 13 -20.52 -9.75 19.28
C ILE A 13 -21.95 -9.79 18.72
N SER A 14 -22.58 -8.63 18.56
CA SER A 14 -23.93 -8.55 18.02
C SER A 14 -23.99 -9.02 16.56
N CYS A 15 -25.12 -9.62 16.18
CA CYS A 15 -25.33 -10.12 14.81
C CYS A 15 -25.20 -9.01 13.76
N GLU A 16 -25.73 -7.81 14.05
CA GLU A 16 -25.60 -6.63 13.19
C GLU A 16 -24.13 -6.24 12.99
N ARG A 17 -23.36 -6.14 14.08
CA ARG A 17 -21.93 -5.81 14.02
C ARG A 17 -21.16 -6.84 13.19
N LEU A 18 -21.37 -8.12 13.48
CA LEU A 18 -20.71 -9.21 12.77
C LEU A 18 -21.06 -9.21 11.28
N THR A 19 -22.33 -9.01 10.93
CA THR A 19 -22.78 -8.94 9.54
C THR A 19 -22.08 -7.80 8.79
N GLY A 20 -22.01 -6.62 9.40
CA GLY A 20 -21.32 -5.47 8.80
C GLY A 20 -19.83 -5.70 8.57
N LEU A 21 -19.14 -6.25 9.57
CA LEU A 21 -17.71 -6.61 9.47
C LEU A 21 -17.45 -7.63 8.36
N LEU A 22 -18.27 -8.69 8.27
CA LEU A 22 -18.12 -9.72 7.25
C LEU A 22 -18.44 -9.19 5.85
N ALA A 23 -19.46 -8.35 5.70
CA ALA A 23 -19.81 -7.73 4.43
C ALA A 23 -18.67 -6.82 3.92
N PHE A 24 -18.04 -6.04 4.80
CA PHE A 24 -16.84 -5.26 4.46
C PHE A 24 -15.71 -6.15 3.95
N LEU A 25 -15.39 -7.24 4.67
CA LEU A 25 -14.32 -8.16 4.28
C LEU A 25 -14.60 -8.85 2.93
N GLN A 26 -15.86 -9.19 2.66
CA GLN A 26 -16.28 -9.74 1.36
C GLN A 26 -16.14 -8.71 0.24
N ALA A 27 -16.46 -7.43 0.49
CA ALA A 27 -16.30 -6.38 -0.51
C ALA A 27 -14.82 -6.02 -0.76
N ALA A 28 -14.00 -5.95 0.30
CA ALA A 28 -12.56 -5.65 0.20
C ALA A 28 -11.77 -6.74 -0.54
N GLU A 29 -12.34 -7.95 -0.66
CA GLU A 29 -11.78 -9.07 -1.40
C GLU A 29 -11.49 -8.73 -2.86
N GLN A 30 -12.28 -7.83 -3.45
CA GLN A 30 -12.11 -7.32 -4.82
C GLN A 30 -10.69 -6.76 -5.08
N LEU A 31 -9.99 -6.30 -4.04
CA LEU A 31 -8.61 -5.82 -4.13
C LEU A 31 -7.62 -6.90 -4.61
N LYS A 32 -7.96 -8.19 -4.46
CA LYS A 32 -7.16 -9.30 -4.99
C LYS A 32 -7.21 -9.38 -6.53
N ASP A 33 -8.29 -8.89 -7.12
CA ASP A 33 -8.50 -8.83 -8.57
C ASP A 33 -8.32 -7.40 -9.13
N THR A 34 -8.13 -6.39 -8.28
CA THR A 34 -7.68 -5.07 -8.71
C THR A 34 -6.21 -5.15 -9.13
N LEU A 35 -5.96 -5.09 -10.44
CA LEU A 35 -4.62 -5.26 -11.01
C LEU A 35 -3.88 -3.92 -11.10
N ARG A 36 -2.57 -3.97 -10.80
CA ARG A 36 -1.65 -2.85 -10.95
C ARG A 36 -0.94 -2.89 -12.30
N SER A 37 -0.28 -1.79 -12.64
CA SER A 37 0.61 -1.73 -13.82
C SER A 37 1.84 -2.66 -13.72
N GLY A 38 2.22 -3.08 -12.50
CA GLY A 38 3.32 -4.00 -12.26
C GLY A 38 2.99 -5.46 -12.58
N THR A 39 4.04 -6.25 -12.84
CA THR A 39 3.93 -7.72 -12.99
C THR A 39 4.92 -8.42 -12.07
N THR A 40 4.66 -9.67 -11.70
CA THR A 40 5.65 -10.52 -11.02
C THR A 40 6.82 -10.84 -11.96
N ARG A 41 7.90 -11.43 -11.41
CA ARG A 41 9.04 -11.87 -12.22
C ARG A 41 8.67 -12.86 -13.34
N SER A 42 7.61 -13.63 -13.18
CA SER A 42 7.10 -14.55 -14.21
C SER A 42 6.14 -13.88 -15.20
N GLY A 43 5.91 -12.57 -15.10
CA GLY A 43 5.03 -11.81 -15.98
C GLY A 43 3.54 -11.86 -15.62
N ARG A 44 3.16 -12.39 -14.44
CA ARG A 44 1.76 -12.34 -13.99
C ARG A 44 1.45 -10.93 -13.50
N PRO A 45 0.32 -10.30 -13.87
CA PRO A 45 -0.10 -9.03 -13.27
C PRO A 45 -0.15 -9.11 -11.75
N GLU A 46 0.44 -8.13 -11.08
CA GLU A 46 0.35 -7.94 -9.63
C GLU A 46 -1.01 -7.34 -9.27
N SER A 47 -1.59 -7.74 -8.14
CA SER A 47 -2.78 -7.07 -7.61
C SER A 47 -2.46 -6.09 -6.48
N THR A 48 -3.36 -5.13 -6.24
CA THR A 48 -3.23 -4.16 -5.15
C THR A 48 -3.16 -4.83 -3.77
N ALA A 49 -3.82 -5.97 -3.59
CA ALA A 49 -3.68 -6.75 -2.36
C ALA A 49 -2.26 -7.32 -2.18
N GLU A 50 -1.60 -7.75 -3.26
CA GLU A 50 -0.22 -8.28 -3.24
C GLU A 50 0.81 -7.18 -2.94
N HIS A 51 0.62 -6.01 -3.55
CA HIS A 51 1.38 -4.78 -3.23
C HIS A 51 1.27 -4.44 -1.74
N SER A 52 0.04 -4.32 -1.22
CA SER A 52 -0.21 -3.98 0.19
C SER A 52 0.40 -5.00 1.15
N TRP A 53 0.37 -6.29 0.80
CA TRP A 53 1.04 -7.34 1.57
C TRP A 53 2.55 -7.15 1.61
N ARG A 54 3.21 -6.91 0.47
CA ARG A 54 4.67 -6.76 0.44
C ARG A 54 5.13 -5.45 1.07
N LEU A 55 4.32 -4.40 0.96
CA LEU A 55 4.51 -3.14 1.68
C LEU A 55 4.50 -3.35 3.20
N ALA A 56 3.51 -4.09 3.73
CA ALA A 56 3.48 -4.45 5.15
C ALA A 56 4.67 -5.35 5.56
N LEU A 57 5.09 -6.26 4.68
CA LEU A 57 6.29 -7.08 4.90
C LEU A 57 7.56 -6.20 4.98
N MET A 58 7.69 -5.16 4.17
CA MET A 58 8.80 -4.20 4.26
C MET A 58 8.87 -3.56 5.64
N VAL A 59 7.72 -3.13 6.20
CA VAL A 59 7.66 -2.57 7.56
C VAL A 59 8.20 -3.56 8.59
N LEU A 60 7.78 -4.83 8.53
CA LEU A 60 8.25 -5.86 9.46
C LEU A 60 9.75 -6.17 9.30
N VAL A 61 10.26 -6.18 8.07
CA VAL A 61 11.69 -6.45 7.80
C VAL A 61 12.58 -5.32 8.32
N PHE A 62 12.12 -4.07 8.21
CA PHE A 62 12.85 -2.89 8.69
C PHE A 62 12.52 -2.49 10.13
N GLU A 63 11.68 -3.24 10.87
CA GLU A 63 11.19 -2.86 12.21
C GLU A 63 12.30 -2.38 13.17
N LYS A 64 13.46 -3.06 13.16
CA LYS A 64 14.61 -2.72 14.02
C LYS A 64 15.34 -1.43 13.61
N ASP A 65 15.15 -1.00 12.37
CA ASP A 65 15.74 0.19 11.76
C ASP A 65 14.76 1.39 11.78
N LEU A 66 13.61 1.25 12.44
CA LEU A 66 12.54 2.25 12.55
C LEU A 66 12.33 2.74 13.99
N PRO A 67 13.37 3.26 14.68
CA PRO A 67 13.26 3.66 16.07
C PRO A 67 12.27 4.82 16.23
N GLY A 68 11.37 4.68 17.21
CA GLY A 68 10.43 5.74 17.58
C GLY A 68 9.13 5.79 16.77
N LEU A 69 8.92 4.86 15.83
CA LEU A 69 7.65 4.72 15.11
C LEU A 69 6.72 3.71 15.78
N ASP A 70 5.41 3.99 15.72
CA ASP A 70 4.37 3.03 16.09
C ASP A 70 4.18 2.02 14.95
N ILE A 71 4.82 0.86 15.10
CA ILE A 71 4.81 -0.21 14.09
C ILE A 71 3.40 -0.77 13.84
N PRO A 72 2.58 -1.09 14.87
CA PRO A 72 1.17 -1.42 14.66
C PRO A 72 0.40 -0.38 13.84
N ARG A 73 0.59 0.91 14.11
CA ARG A 73 -0.06 2.00 13.35
C ARG A 73 0.44 2.04 11.91
N LEU A 74 1.75 1.95 11.69
CA LEU A 74 2.34 1.94 10.36
C LEU A 74 1.82 0.77 9.50
N LEU A 75 1.71 -0.43 10.09
CA LEU A 75 1.11 -1.58 9.41
C LEU A 75 -0.36 -1.34 9.04
N LYS A 76 -1.14 -0.71 9.93
CA LYS A 76 -2.53 -0.32 9.62
C LYS A 76 -2.60 0.64 8.44
N LEU A 77 -1.72 1.63 8.36
CA LEU A 77 -1.65 2.56 7.22
C LEU A 77 -1.37 1.80 5.92
N CYS A 78 -0.36 0.92 5.92
CA CYS A 78 -0.01 0.10 4.75
C CYS A 78 -1.17 -0.81 4.29
N LEU A 79 -1.97 -1.35 5.21
CA LEU A 79 -3.11 -2.21 4.84
C LEU A 79 -4.33 -1.44 4.35
N VAL A 80 -4.46 -0.16 4.73
CA VAL A 80 -5.66 0.66 4.46
C VAL A 80 -5.52 1.54 3.23
N HIS A 81 -4.29 1.96 2.89
CA HIS A 81 -4.05 3.06 1.94
C HIS A 81 -4.77 2.94 0.59
N ASP A 82 -4.74 1.75 -0.03
CA ASP A 82 -5.33 1.51 -1.36
C ASP A 82 -6.68 0.75 -1.30
N LEU A 83 -7.32 0.62 -0.13
CA LEU A 83 -8.60 -0.12 -0.02
C LEU A 83 -9.71 0.49 -0.90
N GLY A 84 -9.67 1.80 -1.18
CA GLY A 84 -10.61 2.46 -2.09
C GLY A 84 -10.55 1.90 -3.52
N GLU A 85 -9.41 1.36 -3.95
CA GLU A 85 -9.22 0.79 -5.29
C GLU A 85 -10.06 -0.49 -5.53
N ALA A 86 -10.63 -1.08 -4.48
CA ALA A 86 -11.62 -2.14 -4.62
C ALA A 86 -12.91 -1.69 -5.34
N ILE A 87 -13.17 -0.37 -5.44
CA ILE A 87 -14.38 0.17 -6.08
C ILE A 87 -14.10 0.62 -7.51
N SER A 88 -13.13 1.53 -7.71
CA SER A 88 -12.86 2.14 -9.02
C SER A 88 -11.61 1.61 -9.72
N GLY A 89 -10.87 0.68 -9.11
CA GLY A 89 -9.61 0.12 -9.63
C GLY A 89 -8.37 0.98 -9.36
N ASP A 90 -7.21 0.43 -9.70
CA ASP A 90 -5.91 1.11 -9.68
C ASP A 90 -5.77 2.04 -10.89
N VAL A 91 -5.19 3.23 -10.67
CA VAL A 91 -4.82 4.16 -11.73
C VAL A 91 -3.30 4.30 -11.71
N PRO A 92 -2.56 3.81 -12.72
CA PRO A 92 -1.11 3.87 -12.74
C PRO A 92 -0.56 5.29 -12.61
N ALA A 93 0.51 5.47 -11.84
CA ALA A 93 1.10 6.78 -11.60
C ALA A 93 1.44 7.60 -12.87
N PRO A 94 1.97 7.00 -13.96
CA PRO A 94 2.21 7.73 -15.20
C PRO A 94 0.95 8.24 -15.91
N SER A 95 -0.22 7.68 -15.60
CA SER A 95 -1.51 8.05 -16.18
C SER A 95 -2.28 9.10 -15.37
N GLN A 96 -1.75 9.52 -14.22
CA GLN A 96 -2.41 10.47 -13.33
C GLN A 96 -2.14 11.90 -13.77
N THR A 97 -3.18 12.73 -13.76
CA THR A 97 -3.09 14.17 -14.01
C THR A 97 -3.52 14.96 -12.78
N ALA A 98 -3.06 16.21 -12.68
CA ALA A 98 -3.43 17.10 -11.57
C ALA A 98 -4.92 17.46 -11.55
N GLU A 99 -5.64 17.21 -12.64
CA GLU A 99 -7.06 17.55 -12.81
C GLU A 99 -8.00 16.40 -12.39
N ASP A 100 -7.47 15.21 -12.09
CA ASP A 100 -8.26 13.97 -11.94
C ASP A 100 -9.01 13.80 -10.61
N ASP A 101 -9.02 14.81 -9.74
CA ASP A 101 -9.65 14.79 -8.39
C ASP A 101 -9.46 13.44 -7.65
N ARG A 102 -8.25 12.86 -7.82
CA ARG A 102 -7.96 11.46 -7.49
C ARG A 102 -8.19 11.17 -6.02
N GLU A 103 -7.63 12.02 -5.17
CA GLU A 103 -7.73 11.86 -3.72
C GLU A 103 -9.19 11.90 -3.27
N GLU A 104 -10.01 12.79 -3.84
CA GLU A 104 -11.44 12.86 -3.51
C GLU A 104 -12.20 11.62 -4.01
N ARG A 105 -11.86 11.11 -5.19
CA ARG A 105 -12.43 9.86 -5.71
C ARG A 105 -12.08 8.68 -4.79
N GLU A 106 -10.80 8.50 -4.47
CA GLU A 106 -10.34 7.42 -3.59
C GLU A 106 -10.95 7.53 -2.19
N ARG A 107 -11.09 8.75 -1.66
CA ARG A 107 -11.76 9.01 -0.39
C ARG A 107 -13.24 8.63 -0.42
N ARG A 108 -13.92 8.93 -1.53
CA ARG A 108 -15.33 8.57 -1.75
C ARG A 108 -15.51 7.06 -1.87
N ASP A 109 -14.65 6.42 -2.63
CA ASP A 109 -14.64 4.98 -2.86
C ASP A 109 -14.40 4.23 -1.56
N PHE A 110 -13.41 4.67 -0.78
CA PHE A 110 -13.13 4.06 0.51
C PHE A 110 -14.26 4.27 1.51
N ARG A 111 -14.89 5.46 1.51
CA ARG A 111 -16.11 5.69 2.30
C ARG A 111 -17.26 4.77 1.88
N SER A 112 -17.43 4.53 0.58
CA SER A 112 -18.42 3.59 0.07
C SER A 112 -18.14 2.15 0.53
N LEU A 113 -16.87 1.73 0.49
CA LEU A 113 -16.45 0.42 0.98
C LEU A 113 -16.74 0.26 2.48
N CYS A 114 -16.49 1.30 3.28
CA CYS A 114 -16.77 1.30 4.72
C CYS A 114 -18.27 1.38 5.09
N ALA A 115 -19.20 1.50 4.14
CA ALA A 115 -20.61 1.77 4.43
C ALA A 115 -21.31 0.68 5.25
N THR A 116 -20.83 -0.56 5.19
CA THR A 116 -21.39 -1.69 5.95
C THR A 116 -20.78 -1.83 7.35
N LEU A 117 -19.68 -1.12 7.65
CA LEU A 117 -18.98 -1.26 8.91
C LEU A 117 -19.75 -0.62 10.08
N PRO A 118 -19.58 -1.16 11.30
CA PRO A 118 -19.94 -0.44 12.51
C PRO A 118 -19.26 0.94 12.57
N GLN A 119 -19.97 1.95 13.08
CA GLN A 119 -19.53 3.35 13.04
C GLN A 119 -18.13 3.58 13.64
N ASP A 120 -17.80 2.89 14.73
CA ASP A 120 -16.49 2.97 15.39
C ASP A 120 -15.37 2.46 14.47
N THR A 121 -15.57 1.30 13.84
CA THR A 121 -14.60 0.71 12.92
C THR A 121 -14.47 1.53 11.64
N ALA A 122 -15.58 1.98 11.05
CA ALA A 122 -15.58 2.85 9.87
C ALA A 122 -14.80 4.14 10.13
N SER A 123 -15.01 4.77 11.29
CA SER A 123 -14.35 6.02 11.66
C SER A 123 -12.84 5.84 11.86
N GLU A 124 -12.40 4.75 12.49
CA GLU A 124 -10.97 4.45 12.66
C GLU A 124 -10.28 4.24 11.30
N LEU A 125 -10.88 3.44 10.42
CA LEU A 125 -10.32 3.15 9.10
C LEU A 125 -10.25 4.41 8.22
N LEU A 126 -11.31 5.22 8.20
CA LEU A 126 -11.31 6.50 7.47
C LEU A 126 -10.27 7.48 8.02
N ALA A 127 -10.05 7.50 9.34
CA ALA A 127 -9.01 8.34 9.94
C ALA A 127 -7.60 7.90 9.52
N LEU A 128 -7.32 6.59 9.47
CA LEU A 128 -6.06 6.04 8.97
C LEU A 128 -5.82 6.40 7.50
N TRP A 129 -6.86 6.28 6.66
CA TRP A 129 -6.75 6.66 5.25
C TRP A 129 -6.46 8.15 5.09
N ASN A 130 -7.17 9.03 5.83
CA ASN A 130 -6.92 10.47 5.80
C ASN A 130 -5.50 10.82 6.27
N GLU A 131 -4.99 10.13 7.29
CA GLU A 131 -3.61 10.29 7.77
C GLU A 131 -2.59 9.91 6.69
N TYR A 132 -2.79 8.80 5.99
CA TYR A 132 -1.95 8.40 4.85
C TYR A 132 -2.02 9.41 3.70
N ALA A 133 -3.22 9.88 3.37
CA ALA A 133 -3.44 10.88 2.32
C ALA A 133 -2.69 12.19 2.64
N ALA A 134 -2.87 12.71 3.86
CA ALA A 134 -2.21 13.94 4.32
C ALA A 134 -0.68 13.80 4.38
N ALA A 135 -0.18 12.63 4.77
CA ALA A 135 1.26 12.36 4.90
C ALA A 135 1.98 13.37 5.80
N GLU A 136 1.41 13.62 6.98
CA GLU A 136 1.93 14.59 7.97
C GLU A 136 2.52 13.92 9.21
N THR A 137 2.08 12.70 9.56
CA THR A 137 2.67 11.92 10.65
C THR A 137 3.92 11.18 10.16
N ALA A 138 4.82 10.82 11.07
CA ALA A 138 6.05 10.10 10.71
C ALA A 138 5.73 8.72 10.10
N GLU A 139 4.73 8.02 10.65
CA GLU A 139 4.22 6.76 10.12
C GLU A 139 3.63 6.94 8.71
N ALA A 140 2.82 7.99 8.47
CA ALA A 140 2.24 8.25 7.15
C ALA A 140 3.29 8.63 6.11
N CYS A 141 4.27 9.45 6.49
CA CYS A 141 5.38 9.81 5.60
C CYS A 141 6.18 8.58 5.20
N LEU A 142 6.49 7.70 6.16
CA LEU A 142 7.21 6.47 5.89
C LEU A 142 6.37 5.48 5.06
N ALA A 143 5.08 5.30 5.37
CA ALA A 143 4.18 4.45 4.60
C ALA A 143 4.15 4.87 3.13
N LYS A 144 4.03 6.18 2.87
CA LYS A 144 3.99 6.75 1.52
C LYS A 144 5.33 6.65 0.80
N ALA A 145 6.44 6.80 1.52
CA ALA A 145 7.76 6.55 0.97
C ALA A 145 7.95 5.06 0.60
N PHE A 146 7.58 4.15 1.49
CA PHE A 146 7.67 2.72 1.26
C PHE A 146 6.74 2.27 0.13
N ASP A 147 5.53 2.82 -0.01
CA ASP A 147 4.63 2.57 -1.16
C ASP A 147 5.34 2.81 -2.50
N LYS A 148 6.05 3.95 -2.62
CA LYS A 148 6.81 4.26 -3.85
C LYS A 148 8.00 3.31 -4.04
N LEU A 149 8.75 3.05 -2.98
CA LEU A 149 9.94 2.18 -3.04
C LEU A 149 9.55 0.73 -3.37
N GLU A 150 8.46 0.23 -2.81
CA GLU A 150 7.88 -1.08 -3.12
C GLU A 150 7.61 -1.18 -4.62
N THR A 151 6.87 -0.21 -5.17
CA THR A 151 6.51 -0.19 -6.60
C THR A 151 7.75 -0.22 -7.49
N MET A 152 8.77 0.57 -7.14
CA MET A 152 10.03 0.60 -7.88
C MET A 152 10.82 -0.71 -7.77
N LEU A 153 10.83 -1.35 -6.58
CA LEU A 153 11.38 -2.69 -6.39
C LEU A 153 10.65 -3.71 -7.25
N GLN A 154 9.32 -3.63 -7.36
CA GLN A 154 8.55 -4.49 -8.26
C GLN A 154 9.01 -4.32 -9.69
N HIS A 155 9.14 -3.08 -10.17
CA HIS A 155 9.54 -2.80 -11.54
C HIS A 155 10.92 -3.39 -11.89
N LEU A 156 11.86 -3.38 -10.93
CA LEU A 156 13.17 -4.04 -11.09
C LEU A 156 13.09 -5.57 -11.20
N LEU A 157 11.99 -6.20 -10.80
CA LEU A 157 11.81 -7.65 -10.85
C LEU A 157 10.96 -8.13 -12.02
N MET A 158 10.23 -7.23 -12.67
CA MET A 158 9.43 -7.55 -13.86
C MET A 158 10.30 -8.14 -14.98
N PRO A 159 9.71 -8.88 -15.93
CA PRO A 159 10.36 -9.17 -17.21
C PRO A 159 10.85 -7.87 -17.89
N GLU A 160 11.77 -8.00 -18.85
CA GLU A 160 12.12 -6.87 -19.71
C GLU A 160 10.84 -6.40 -20.43
N GLY A 161 10.54 -5.11 -20.31
CA GLY A 161 9.29 -4.49 -20.75
C GLY A 161 9.56 -3.05 -21.15
N ASP A 162 8.52 -2.23 -21.26
CA ASP A 162 8.64 -0.85 -21.73
C ASP A 162 9.57 0.00 -20.84
N VAL A 163 10.47 0.75 -21.48
CA VAL A 163 11.48 1.59 -20.81
C VAL A 163 10.86 2.73 -20.02
N ILE A 164 9.64 3.14 -20.40
CA ILE A 164 8.90 4.28 -19.84
C ILE A 164 8.77 4.18 -18.30
N PHE A 165 8.50 2.98 -17.76
CA PHE A 165 8.37 2.81 -16.30
C PHE A 165 9.69 3.02 -15.55
N TYR A 166 10.82 2.62 -16.16
CA TYR A 166 12.14 2.78 -15.54
C TYR A 166 12.58 4.24 -15.55
N GLU A 167 12.37 4.95 -16.67
CA GLU A 167 12.67 6.39 -16.74
C GLU A 167 11.78 7.20 -15.78
N PHE A 168 10.46 6.92 -15.76
CA PHE A 168 9.52 7.55 -14.84
C PHE A 168 9.94 7.36 -13.37
N ASN A 169 10.34 6.13 -13.00
CA ASN A 169 10.76 5.79 -11.65
C ASN A 169 11.95 6.62 -11.14
N LEU A 170 12.88 7.04 -12.02
CA LEU A 170 14.05 7.82 -11.62
C LEU A 170 13.69 9.21 -11.09
N HIS A 171 12.49 9.71 -11.36
CA HIS A 171 12.08 11.07 -10.96
C HIS A 171 10.86 11.04 -10.04
N TYR A 172 9.97 10.08 -10.26
CA TYR A 172 8.74 9.91 -9.49
C TYR A 172 9.01 9.71 -7.98
N GLY A 173 8.16 10.30 -7.14
CA GLY A 173 8.13 10.08 -5.70
C GLY A 173 9.37 10.54 -4.93
N ARG A 174 10.24 11.39 -5.51
CA ARG A 174 11.45 11.89 -4.81
C ARG A 174 11.10 12.70 -3.56
N ASP A 175 10.09 13.57 -3.65
CA ASP A 175 9.53 14.33 -2.54
C ASP A 175 9.14 13.46 -1.34
N ARG A 176 8.72 12.21 -1.58
CA ARG A 176 8.37 11.24 -0.52
C ARG A 176 9.55 10.39 -0.09
N THR A 177 10.36 9.93 -1.04
CA THR A 177 11.46 8.99 -0.76
C THR A 177 12.69 9.68 -0.15
N ASP A 178 12.85 11.00 -0.31
CA ASP A 178 13.91 11.78 0.33
C ASP A 178 13.60 12.17 1.80
N TRP A 179 12.45 11.72 2.34
CA TRP A 179 11.97 12.10 3.67
C TRP A 179 12.93 11.73 4.82
N SER A 180 13.52 10.54 4.79
CA SER A 180 14.48 10.07 5.82
C SER A 180 15.79 9.58 5.22
N PRO A 181 16.88 9.49 6.03
CA PRO A 181 18.11 8.85 5.59
C PRO A 181 17.90 7.41 5.11
N LEU A 182 17.02 6.63 5.75
CA LEU A 182 16.76 5.24 5.36
C LEU A 182 16.09 5.16 3.98
N THR A 183 14.98 5.88 3.80
CA THR A 183 14.23 5.89 2.53
C THR A 183 15.09 6.40 1.38
N ARG A 184 15.96 7.38 1.63
CA ARG A 184 16.92 7.90 0.64
C ARG A 184 17.97 6.87 0.25
N GLN A 185 18.55 6.14 1.21
CA GLN A 185 19.52 5.08 0.93
C GLN A 185 18.89 3.94 0.09
N ILE A 186 17.67 3.54 0.43
CA ILE A 186 16.93 2.54 -0.37
C ILE A 186 16.69 3.09 -1.78
N ARG A 187 16.26 4.36 -1.90
CA ARG A 187 16.03 5.02 -3.19
C ARG A 187 17.29 5.06 -4.06
N GLU A 188 18.44 5.40 -3.49
CA GLU A 188 19.71 5.45 -4.23
C GLU A 188 20.12 4.07 -4.77
N ILE A 189 19.91 3.00 -4.01
CA ILE A 189 20.16 1.62 -4.46
C ILE A 189 19.22 1.24 -5.62
N ILE A 190 17.94 1.59 -5.51
CA ILE A 190 16.94 1.32 -6.54
C ILE A 190 17.25 2.11 -7.82
N ASP A 191 17.57 3.40 -7.71
CA ASP A 191 17.90 4.26 -8.86
C ASP A 191 19.15 3.73 -9.58
N GLY A 192 20.19 3.35 -8.84
CA GLY A 192 21.40 2.76 -9.43
C GLY A 192 21.10 1.51 -10.26
N ARG A 193 20.30 0.58 -9.71
CA ARG A 193 19.86 -0.63 -10.43
C ARG A 193 18.96 -0.32 -11.62
N THR A 194 18.12 0.70 -11.50
CA THR A 194 17.23 1.17 -12.58
C THR A 194 18.05 1.71 -13.75
N SER A 195 19.07 2.54 -13.48
CA SER A 195 19.99 3.06 -14.49
C SER A 195 20.83 1.96 -15.16
N GLU A 196 21.34 1.00 -14.38
CA GLU A 196 22.08 -0.16 -14.93
C GLU A 196 21.22 -0.99 -15.90
N ARG A 197 19.95 -1.17 -15.55
CA ARG A 197 18.99 -1.91 -16.37
C ARG A 197 18.67 -1.18 -17.68
N LEU A 198 18.38 0.12 -17.61
CA LEU A 198 18.18 0.97 -18.78
C LEU A 198 19.39 0.91 -19.73
N GLY A 199 20.60 1.10 -19.21
CA GLY A 199 21.81 1.02 -20.04
C GLY A 199 22.07 -0.37 -20.65
N THR A 200 21.55 -1.44 -20.05
CA THR A 200 21.63 -2.80 -20.62
C THR A 200 20.61 -3.00 -21.76
N MET A 201 19.44 -2.38 -21.65
CA MET A 201 18.40 -2.42 -22.69
C MET A 201 18.84 -1.63 -23.94
N ASP A 202 19.44 -0.45 -23.76
CA ASP A 202 19.97 0.37 -24.86
C ASP A 202 21.05 -0.38 -25.67
N ARG A 203 21.96 -1.09 -24.99
CA ARG A 203 23.02 -1.89 -25.63
C ARG A 203 22.50 -3.12 -26.40
N LYS A 204 21.27 -3.57 -26.14
CA LYS A 204 20.65 -4.68 -26.88
C LYS A 204 19.91 -4.19 -28.13
N LEU A 205 19.54 -2.91 -28.18
CA LEU A 205 18.79 -2.29 -29.28
C LEU A 205 19.68 -1.61 -30.32
N GLY A 206 20.93 -1.28 -29.96
CA GLY A 206 21.98 -0.77 -30.87
C GLY A 206 22.90 -1.87 -31.39
#